data_AF-A0A534ADU9-F1
#
_entry.id   AF-A0A534ADU9-F1
#
_cell.length_a   1.000
_cell.length_b   1.000
_cell.length_c   1.000
_cell.angle_alpha   90.00
_cell.angle_beta   90.00
_cell.angle_gamma   90.00
#
_symmetry.space_group_name_H-M   'P 1'
#
loop_
_entity.id
_entity.type
_entity.pdbx_description
1 polymer ?
#
loop_
_entity_poly.entity_id
_entity_poly.type
_entity_poly.pdbx_seq_one_letter_code
_entity_poly.pdbx_strand_id
1 'polypeptide(L)'
;KIKWEVKENLAAYGGALTTASGIVFYGTMEGWLKAVDATTGTLLWKFKCPSGIIGNPMTYLGPDGKQYVAVLSGVGGWAGAGIALGIGPEDPTAALGAIGAFGDYTNISNAGGTMLVFGL
;
A
#
# COMPACT_ATOMS: atom_id res chain seq x y z
N LYS A 1 0.56 -6.89 24.27
CA LYS A 1 1.14 -8.03 23.51
C LYS A 1 0.59 -7.99 22.10
N ILE A 2 1.44 -8.29 21.10
CA ILE A 2 1.02 -8.45 19.72
C ILE A 2 0.10 -9.68 19.63
N LYS A 3 -1.04 -9.56 18.93
CA LYS A 3 -2.04 -10.64 18.79
C LYS A 3 -1.77 -11.51 17.57
N TRP A 4 -1.38 -10.88 16.47
CA TRP A 4 -0.98 -11.49 15.21
C TRP A 4 -0.12 -10.51 14.43
N GLU A 5 0.60 -11.01 13.42
CA GLU A 5 1.46 -10.24 12.54
C GLU A 5 1.29 -10.74 11.10
N VAL A 6 1.31 -9.81 10.14
CA VAL A 6 1.37 -10.12 8.71
C VAL A 6 2.71 -9.60 8.19
N LYS A 7 3.55 -10.49 7.66
CA LYS A 7 4.83 -10.10 7.06
C LYS A 7 4.63 -9.64 5.63
N GLU A 8 5.25 -8.51 5.30
CA GLU A 8 5.34 -7.96 3.95
C GLU A 8 6.81 -7.90 3.50
N ASN A 9 7.04 -7.90 2.18
CA ASN A 9 8.41 -7.85 1.66
C ASN A 9 9.02 -6.44 1.76
N LEU A 10 8.18 -5.42 1.56
CA LEU A 10 8.52 -4.01 1.76
C LEU A 10 7.78 -3.45 2.98
N ALA A 11 8.20 -2.25 3.42
CA ALA A 11 7.52 -1.58 4.51
C ALA A 11 6.03 -1.33 4.19
N ALA A 12 5.17 -1.61 5.17
CA ALA A 12 3.78 -1.18 5.15
C ALA A 12 3.71 0.33 5.42
N TYR A 13 4.03 1.12 4.39
CA TYR A 13 4.25 2.56 4.51
C TYR A 13 2.94 3.37 4.55
N GLY A 14 1.90 2.88 3.87
CA GLY A 14 0.56 3.46 3.94
C GLY A 14 -0.16 3.12 5.23
N GLY A 15 -1.26 3.82 5.50
CA GLY A 15 -2.13 3.52 6.64
C GLY A 15 -3.04 2.31 6.40
N ALA A 16 -3.77 1.95 7.46
CA ALA A 16 -4.79 0.91 7.44
C ALA A 16 -6.18 1.51 7.71
N LEU A 17 -7.21 0.87 7.16
CA LEU A 17 -8.63 1.18 7.39
C LEU A 17 -9.32 -0.05 7.98
N THR A 18 -9.86 0.07 9.18
CA THR A 18 -10.69 -0.97 9.79
C THR A 18 -12.17 -0.65 9.61
N THR A 19 -12.97 -1.66 9.30
CA THR A 19 -14.43 -1.57 9.17
C THR A 19 -15.15 -2.29 10.31
N ALA A 20 -16.41 -1.93 10.56
CA ALA A 20 -17.21 -2.55 11.62
C ALA A 20 -17.48 -4.05 11.40
N SER A 21 -17.36 -4.55 10.17
CA SER A 21 -17.47 -5.98 9.83
C SER A 21 -16.22 -6.79 10.16
N GLY A 22 -15.19 -6.19 10.77
CA GLY A 22 -13.97 -6.89 11.15
C GLY A 22 -12.98 -7.08 10.00
N ILE A 23 -13.05 -6.25 8.96
CA ILE A 23 -12.10 -6.27 7.84
C ILE A 23 -11.14 -5.08 7.97
N VAL A 24 -9.84 -5.35 7.82
CA VAL A 24 -8.78 -4.34 7.74
C VAL A 24 -8.24 -4.26 6.33
N PHE A 25 -8.31 -3.08 5.73
CA PHE A 25 -7.70 -2.78 4.43
C PHE A 25 -6.36 -2.06 4.63
N TYR A 26 -5.33 -2.45 3.88
CA TYR A 26 -4.07 -1.72 3.81
C TYR A 26 -3.39 -1.94 2.45
N GLY A 27 -2.52 -0.99 2.08
CA GLY A 27 -1.75 -1.04 0.86
C GLY A 27 -0.31 -1.46 1.08
N THR A 28 0.30 -2.10 0.08
CA THR A 28 1.74 -2.40 0.06
C THR A 28 2.47 -1.58 -0.99
N MET A 29 3.78 -1.41 -0.83
CA MET A 29 4.62 -0.63 -1.77
C MET A 29 4.81 -1.32 -3.14
N GLU A 30 4.59 -2.63 -3.21
CA GLU A 30 4.49 -3.41 -4.46
C GLU A 30 3.13 -3.22 -5.15
N GLY A 31 2.21 -2.47 -4.54
CA GLY A 31 0.92 -2.12 -5.13
C GLY A 31 -0.17 -3.16 -4.92
N TRP A 32 -0.13 -3.90 -3.81
CA TRP A 32 -1.27 -4.72 -3.40
C TRP A 32 -2.17 -3.91 -2.47
N LEU A 33 -3.46 -3.74 -2.82
CA LEU A 33 -4.48 -3.45 -1.82
C LEU A 33 -4.92 -4.79 -1.23
N LYS A 34 -4.77 -4.97 0.08
CA LYS A 34 -5.12 -6.20 0.80
C LYS A 34 -6.26 -5.95 1.77
N ALA A 35 -7.08 -6.97 1.97
CA ALA A 35 -8.08 -7.04 3.02
C ALA A 35 -7.77 -8.26 3.90
N VAL A 36 -7.63 -8.04 5.21
CA VAL A 36 -7.36 -9.10 6.19
C VAL A 36 -8.44 -9.13 7.27
N ASP A 37 -8.63 -10.29 7.87
CA ASP A 37 -9.47 -10.46 9.05
C ASP A 37 -8.84 -9.76 10.27
N ALA A 38 -9.59 -8.89 10.94
CA ALA A 38 -9.09 -8.08 12.05
C ALA A 38 -8.68 -8.89 13.30
N THR A 39 -9.19 -10.11 13.44
CA THR A 39 -8.96 -10.95 14.62
C THR A 39 -7.74 -11.85 14.45
N THR A 40 -7.47 -12.28 13.21
CA THR A 40 -6.48 -13.31 12.89
C THR A 40 -5.34 -12.80 12.01
N GLY A 41 -5.52 -11.70 11.28
CA GLY A 41 -4.60 -11.23 10.25
C GLY A 41 -4.65 -12.06 8.96
N THR A 42 -5.60 -12.99 8.83
CA THR A 42 -5.72 -13.86 7.65
C THR A 42 -6.06 -13.03 6.41
N LEU A 43 -5.34 -13.23 5.32
CA LEU A 43 -5.64 -12.61 4.03
C LEU A 43 -6.97 -13.13 3.48
N LEU A 44 -7.93 -12.22 3.30
CA LEU A 44 -9.24 -12.52 2.74
C LEU A 44 -9.32 -12.18 1.25
N TRP A 45 -8.69 -11.08 0.85
CA TRP A 45 -8.71 -10.60 -0.52
C TRP A 45 -7.50 -9.71 -0.82
N LYS A 46 -7.10 -9.66 -2.10
CA LYS A 46 -6.13 -8.68 -2.59
C LYS A 46 -6.35 -8.33 -4.05
N PHE A 47 -5.93 -7.12 -4.44
CA PHE A 47 -5.91 -6.65 -5.81
C PHE A 47 -4.59 -5.96 -6.15
N LYS A 48 -4.06 -6.21 -7.37
CA LYS A 48 -2.84 -5.57 -7.85
C LYS A 48 -3.17 -4.22 -8.49
N CYS A 49 -2.88 -3.15 -7.77
CA CYS A 49 -2.94 -1.79 -8.29
C CYS A 49 -1.78 -1.49 -9.26
N PRO A 50 -1.93 -0.47 -10.14
CA PRO A 50 -0.90 -0.10 -11.12
C PRO A 50 0.45 0.33 -10.50
N SER A 51 0.44 0.85 -9.27
CA SER A 51 1.60 1.37 -8.54
C SER A 51 1.50 1.05 -7.04
N GLY A 52 2.62 1.19 -6.32
CA GLY A 52 2.67 1.08 -4.86
C GLY A 52 1.70 2.00 -4.13
N ILE A 53 1.29 1.60 -2.93
CA ILE A 53 0.36 2.36 -2.11
C ILE A 53 1.11 2.87 -0.88
N ILE A 54 1.22 4.19 -0.79
CA ILE A 54 1.78 4.91 0.37
C ILE A 54 0.73 5.75 1.10
N GLY A 55 -0.49 5.81 0.55
CA GLY A 55 -1.63 6.51 1.14
C GLY A 55 -2.49 5.59 1.99
N ASN A 56 -3.56 6.16 2.55
CA ASN A 56 -4.50 5.45 3.40
C ASN A 56 -5.71 4.98 2.56
N PRO A 57 -6.16 3.72 2.68
CA PRO A 57 -7.48 3.35 2.20
C PRO A 57 -8.57 4.15 2.93
N MET A 58 -9.67 4.43 2.26
CA MET A 58 -10.87 5.05 2.84
C MET A 58 -12.14 4.31 2.41
N THR A 59 -13.24 4.52 3.12
CA THR A 59 -14.55 3.98 2.73
C THR A 59 -15.65 5.03 2.86
N TYR A 60 -16.69 4.90 2.05
CA TYR A 60 -17.81 5.83 1.99
C TYR A 60 -19.08 5.15 1.44
N LEU A 61 -20.23 5.78 1.62
CA LEU A 61 -21.48 5.40 0.94
C LEU A 61 -21.61 6.19 -0.37
N GLY A 62 -21.84 5.48 -1.46
CA GLY A 62 -22.13 6.08 -2.76
C GLY A 62 -23.55 6.64 -2.83
N PRO A 63 -23.86 7.45 -3.86
CA PRO A 63 -25.21 7.96 -4.10
C PRO A 63 -26.27 6.86 -4.31
N ASP A 64 -25.84 5.65 -4.67
CA ASP A 64 -26.68 4.46 -4.82
C ASP A 64 -26.91 3.70 -3.50
N GLY A 65 -26.39 4.21 -2.38
CA GLY A 65 -26.49 3.59 -1.07
C GLY A 65 -25.54 2.40 -0.84
N LYS A 66 -24.65 2.09 -1.80
CA LYS A 66 -23.64 1.03 -1.64
C LYS A 66 -22.39 1.53 -0.93
N GLN A 67 -21.74 0.65 -0.17
CA GLN A 67 -20.44 0.95 0.41
C GLN A 67 -19.32 0.76 -0.62
N TYR A 68 -18.41 1.72 -0.66
CA TYR A 68 -17.22 1.68 -1.50
C TYR A 68 -15.95 1.79 -0.66
N VAL A 69 -14.87 1.17 -1.13
CA VAL A 69 -13.51 1.35 -0.61
C VAL A 69 -12.67 2.00 -1.69
N ALA A 70 -11.92 3.04 -1.35
CA ALA A 70 -11.04 3.75 -2.27
C ALA A 70 -9.60 3.83 -1.76
N VAL A 71 -8.64 3.83 -2.68
CA VAL A 71 -7.22 3.98 -2.36
C VAL A 71 -6.47 4.67 -3.51
N LEU A 72 -5.48 5.50 -3.16
CA LEU A 72 -4.55 6.06 -4.12
C LEU A 72 -3.38 5.10 -4.36
N SER A 73 -3.07 4.87 -5.63
CA SER A 73 -1.95 4.08 -6.12
C SER A 73 -0.95 5.01 -6.82
N GLY A 74 0.25 5.09 -6.25
CA GLY A 74 1.32 6.01 -6.62
C GLY A 74 2.43 5.94 -5.58
N VAL A 75 3.45 5.11 -5.84
CA VAL A 75 4.60 4.94 -4.94
C VAL A 75 5.42 6.23 -4.88
N GLY A 76 5.94 6.54 -3.69
CA GLY A 76 6.71 7.76 -3.45
C GLY A 76 7.01 7.94 -1.96
N GLY A 77 7.05 9.18 -1.50
CA GLY A 77 7.51 9.48 -0.14
C GLY A 77 8.97 9.05 0.06
N TRP A 78 9.40 8.90 1.30
CA TRP A 78 10.81 8.58 1.57
C TRP A 78 11.16 7.13 1.19
N ALA A 79 10.25 6.18 1.46
CA ALA A 79 10.46 4.78 1.09
C ALA A 79 10.44 4.56 -0.43
N GLY A 80 9.64 5.35 -1.16
CA GLY A 80 9.53 5.33 -2.62
C GLY A 80 10.51 6.25 -3.36
N ALA A 81 11.51 6.82 -2.67
CA ALA A 81 12.35 7.90 -3.22
C ALA A 81 13.11 7.51 -4.50
N GLY A 82 13.52 6.25 -4.64
CA GLY A 82 14.23 5.79 -5.85
C GLY A 82 13.37 5.93 -7.10
N ILE A 83 12.11 5.51 -7.02
CA ILE A 83 11.14 5.67 -8.12
C ILE A 83 10.73 7.14 -8.29
N ALA A 84 10.47 7.86 -7.19
CA ALA A 84 9.95 9.23 -7.26
C ALA A 84 10.98 10.26 -7.75
N LEU A 85 12.26 10.05 -7.45
CA LEU A 85 13.36 10.95 -7.83
C LEU A 85 14.20 10.42 -8.99
N GLY A 86 13.92 9.21 -9.48
CA GLY A 86 14.69 8.57 -10.55
C GLY A 86 16.12 8.23 -10.12
N ILE A 87 16.33 7.87 -8.86
CA ILE A 87 17.62 7.50 -8.30
C ILE A 87 17.67 5.98 -8.20
N GLY A 88 18.60 5.35 -8.92
CA GLY A 88 18.76 3.92 -8.90
C GLY A 88 19.69 3.44 -7.77
N PRO A 89 19.88 2.12 -7.66
CA PRO A 89 20.69 1.50 -6.61
C PRO A 89 22.19 1.80 -6.71
N GLU A 90 22.65 2.47 -7.78
CA GLU A 90 24.04 2.90 -7.96
C GLU A 90 24.52 3.93 -6.91
N ASP A 91 23.61 4.69 -6.31
CA ASP A 91 23.90 5.53 -5.14
C ASP A 91 23.05 5.10 -3.94
N PRO A 92 23.48 4.08 -3.18
CA PRO A 92 22.75 3.57 -2.03
C PRO A 92 22.70 4.58 -0.86
N THR A 93 23.51 5.63 -0.89
CA THR A 93 23.56 6.66 0.17
C THR A 93 22.62 7.83 -0.10
N ALA A 94 22.14 7.96 -1.33
CA ALA A 94 21.17 8.97 -1.73
C ALA A 94 19.86 8.88 -0.95
N ALA A 95 19.08 9.97 -1.01
CA ALA A 95 17.82 10.12 -0.29
C ALA A 95 17.96 9.77 1.21
N LEU A 96 19.02 10.26 1.86
CA LEU A 96 19.33 9.99 3.27
C LEU A 96 19.45 8.48 3.60
N GLY A 97 19.95 7.68 2.66
CA GLY A 97 20.12 6.22 2.79
C GLY A 97 18.88 5.38 2.46
N ALA A 98 17.77 6.00 2.02
CA ALA A 98 16.56 5.25 1.67
C ALA A 98 16.77 4.29 0.51
N ILE A 99 17.60 4.66 -0.47
CA ILE A 99 17.91 3.80 -1.61
C ILE A 99 18.57 2.49 -1.14
N GLY A 100 19.58 2.59 -0.28
CA GLY A 100 20.23 1.43 0.32
C GLY A 100 19.32 0.60 1.23
N ALA A 101 18.39 1.24 1.95
CA ALA A 101 17.50 0.57 2.90
C ALA A 101 16.36 -0.20 2.24
N PHE A 102 15.72 0.38 1.22
CA PHE A 102 14.57 -0.22 0.54
C PHE A 102 14.98 -1.01 -0.71
N GLY A 103 16.23 -0.84 -1.17
CA GLY A 103 16.79 -1.54 -2.33
C GLY A 103 16.13 -1.13 -3.65
N ASP A 104 16.43 -1.90 -4.70
CA ASP A 104 15.81 -1.73 -6.01
C ASP A 104 14.47 -2.47 -6.07
N TYR A 105 13.37 -1.72 -5.96
CA TYR A 105 12.00 -2.21 -6.14
C TYR A 105 11.37 -1.70 -7.45
N THR A 106 12.19 -1.19 -8.38
CA THR A 106 11.71 -0.71 -9.70
C THR A 106 11.16 -1.85 -10.57
N ASN A 107 11.51 -3.10 -10.26
CA ASN A 107 10.99 -4.30 -10.93
C ASN A 107 9.61 -4.75 -10.42
N ILE A 108 9.15 -4.27 -9.25
CA ILE A 108 7.91 -4.70 -8.61
C ILE A 108 6.91 -3.55 -8.37
N SER A 109 7.34 -2.31 -8.55
CA SER A 109 6.51 -1.11 -8.48
C SER A 109 6.95 -0.09 -9.52
N ASN A 110 6.04 0.79 -9.92
CA ASN A 110 6.29 1.86 -10.90
C ASN A 110 5.73 3.16 -10.36
N ALA A 111 6.14 4.31 -10.93
CA ALA A 111 5.46 5.57 -10.67
C ALA A 111 3.97 5.47 -11.04
N GLY A 112 3.12 6.23 -10.35
CA GLY A 112 1.67 6.19 -10.56
C GLY A 112 0.96 7.42 -10.00
N GLY A 113 -0.35 7.45 -10.19
CA GLY A 113 -1.20 8.56 -9.77
C GLY A 113 -2.69 8.27 -9.99
N THR A 114 -3.14 7.09 -9.58
CA THR A 114 -4.49 6.60 -9.88
C THR A 114 -5.28 6.37 -8.60
N MET A 115 -6.50 6.90 -8.52
CA MET A 115 -7.49 6.51 -7.52
C MET A 115 -8.22 5.26 -7.99
N LEU A 116 -8.24 4.20 -7.17
CA LEU A 116 -9.06 3.02 -7.39
C LEU A 116 -10.23 3.02 -6.42
N VAL A 117 -11.42 2.64 -6.91
CA VAL A 117 -12.65 2.53 -6.14
C VAL A 117 -13.23 1.12 -6.33
N PHE A 118 -13.57 0.46 -5.24
CA PHE A 118 -14.06 -0.91 -5.18
C PHE A 118 -15.43 -0.95 -4.52
N GLY A 119 -16.37 -1.69 -5.11
CA GLY A 119 -17.70 -1.95 -4.58
C GLY A 119 -18.21 -3.32 -5.04
N LEU A 120 -19.30 -3.81 -4.46
CA LEU A 120 -19.98 -5.06 -4.83
C LEU A 120 -21.18 -4.84 -5.76
#